data_AF-A0A955C7M8-F1
#
_entry.id   AF-A0A955C7M8-F1
#
_cell.length_a   1.000
_cell.length_b   1.000
_cell.length_c   1.000
_cell.angle_alpha   90.00
_cell.angle_beta   90.00
_cell.angle_gamma   90.00
#
_symmetry.space_group_name_H-M   'P 1'
#
loop_
_entity.id
_entity.type
_entity.pdbx_description
1 polymer ?
#
loop_
_entity_poly.entity_id
_entity_poly.type
_entity_poly.pdbx_seq_one_letter_code
_entity_poly.pdbx_strand_id
1 'polypeptide(L)'
;MSDSAKKGIMLGGSLLLLVVALFMVRGAFRDELAESVGSREYMDKDTGELFKVELVPGEKSFPAKNPKTGEMTLYPTEICFKNECGNSGGTRVILNTLLGKPGPTLCPKCGALVSSR
;
A
#
# COMPACT_ATOMS: atom_id res chain seq x y z
N MET A 1 -59.87 -14.97 -12.17
CA MET A 1 -58.92 -13.98 -11.63
C MET A 1 -57.53 -14.37 -12.11
N SER A 2 -56.90 -13.45 -12.84
CA SER A 2 -55.88 -13.70 -13.88
C SER A 2 -54.49 -14.07 -13.36
N ASP A 3 -53.93 -15.18 -13.85
CA ASP A 3 -52.55 -15.63 -13.66
C ASP A 3 -51.48 -14.64 -14.18
N SER A 4 -51.89 -13.59 -14.89
CA SER A 4 -50.97 -12.58 -15.43
C SER A 4 -50.44 -11.60 -14.36
N ALA A 5 -51.12 -11.46 -13.22
CA ALA A 5 -50.69 -10.58 -12.13
C ALA A 5 -49.54 -11.17 -11.29
N LYS A 6 -49.40 -12.50 -11.25
CA LYS A 6 -48.35 -13.19 -10.47
C LYS A 6 -46.98 -13.14 -11.15
N LYS A 7 -46.93 -13.10 -12.48
CA LYS A 7 -45.68 -13.05 -13.26
C LYS A 7 -44.97 -11.70 -13.18
N GLY A 8 -45.70 -10.59 -13.07
CA GLY A 8 -45.12 -9.24 -12.95
C GLY A 8 -44.40 -9.01 -11.62
N ILE A 9 -44.92 -9.57 -10.52
CA ILE A 9 -44.32 -9.42 -9.19
C ILE A 9 -43.08 -10.32 -9.04
N MET A 10 -43.07 -11.51 -9.65
CA MET A 10 -41.92 -12.42 -9.63
C MET A 10 -40.71 -11.89 -10.41
N LEU A 11 -40.92 -11.20 -11.54
CA LEU A 11 -39.84 -10.59 -12.32
C LEU A 11 -39.25 -9.34 -11.63
N GLY A 12 -40.08 -8.52 -10.97
CA GLY A 12 -39.61 -7.34 -10.24
C GLY A 12 -38.81 -7.68 -8.98
N GLY A 13 -39.25 -8.68 -8.21
CA GLY A 13 -38.54 -9.13 -6.99
C GLY A 13 -37.17 -9.74 -7.28
N SER A 14 -37.06 -10.50 -8.38
CA SER A 14 -35.79 -11.12 -8.80
C SER A 14 -34.77 -10.08 -9.23
N LEU A 15 -35.19 -9.05 -9.98
CA LEU A 15 -34.29 -7.98 -10.41
C LEU A 15 -33.78 -7.15 -9.22
N LEU A 16 -34.64 -6.86 -8.24
CA LEU A 16 -34.26 -6.15 -7.03
C LEU A 16 -33.25 -6.94 -6.19
N LEU A 17 -33.46 -8.25 -6.03
CA LEU A 17 -32.52 -9.14 -5.36
C LEU A 17 -31.16 -9.18 -6.07
N LEU A 18 -31.16 -9.18 -7.40
CA LEU A 18 -29.93 -9.18 -8.19
C LEU A 18 -29.14 -7.86 -8.02
N VAL A 19 -29.84 -6.72 -7.97
CA VAL A 19 -29.22 -5.41 -7.70
C VAL A 19 -28.65 -5.36 -6.28
N VAL A 20 -29.38 -5.84 -5.28
CA VAL A 20 -28.90 -5.88 -3.89
C VAL A 20 -27.69 -6.83 -3.76
N ALA A 21 -27.74 -8.00 -4.39
CA ALA A 21 -26.62 -8.94 -4.42
C ALA A 21 -25.38 -8.32 -5.08
N LEU A 22 -25.53 -7.61 -6.22
CA LEU A 22 -24.44 -6.89 -6.85
C LEU A 22 -23.88 -5.77 -5.96
N PHE A 23 -24.74 -5.07 -5.21
CA PHE A 23 -24.31 -4.01 -4.30
C PHE A 23 -23.52 -4.57 -3.10
N MET A 24 -23.95 -5.71 -2.54
CA MET A 24 -23.24 -6.41 -1.47
C MET A 24 -21.90 -6.98 -1.95
N VAL A 25 -21.87 -7.60 -3.13
CA VAL A 25 -20.63 -8.09 -3.75
C VAL A 25 -19.66 -6.94 -3.99
N ARG A 26 -20.13 -5.79 -4.50
CA ARG A 26 -19.30 -4.60 -4.70
C ARG A 26 -18.78 -4.00 -3.39
N GLY A 27 -19.53 -4.13 -2.30
CA GLY A 27 -19.09 -3.73 -0.95
C GLY A 27 -17.99 -4.64 -0.41
N ALA A 28 -18.19 -5.96 -0.45
CA ALA A 28 -17.24 -6.95 0.06
C ALA A 28 -15.87 -6.89 -0.65
N PHE A 29 -15.85 -6.60 -1.95
CA PHE A 29 -14.59 -6.45 -2.68
C PHE A 29 -13.85 -5.13 -2.42
N ARG A 30 -14.47 -4.11 -1.78
CA ARG A 30 -13.77 -2.84 -1.49
C ARG A 30 -12.90 -2.92 -0.24
N ASP A 31 -13.32 -3.66 0.78
CA ASP A 31 -12.61 -3.73 2.05
C ASP A 31 -11.36 -4.61 1.96
N GLU A 32 -11.41 -5.71 1.18
CA GLU A 32 -10.27 -6.62 1.02
C GLU A 32 -9.17 -6.08 0.09
N LEU A 33 -9.51 -5.15 -0.82
CA LEU A 33 -8.52 -4.48 -1.68
C LEU A 33 -7.78 -3.35 -0.96
N ALA A 34 -8.35 -2.76 0.10
CA ALA A 34 -7.71 -1.68 0.84
C ALA A 34 -6.52 -2.16 1.70
N GLU A 35 -6.54 -3.42 2.16
CA GLU A 35 -5.48 -3.99 2.99
C GLU A 35 -4.24 -4.43 2.16
N SER A 36 -4.39 -4.49 0.83
CA SER A 36 -3.35 -4.92 -0.13
C SER A 36 -2.65 -3.74 -0.84
N VAL A 37 -3.16 -2.51 -0.73
CA VAL A 37 -2.43 -1.31 -1.17
C VAL A 37 -1.37 -1.00 -0.12
N GLY A 38 -0.25 -1.71 -0.24
CA GLY A 38 0.78 -1.89 0.78
C GLY A 38 1.10 -0.64 1.60
N SER A 39 0.95 -0.78 2.92
CA SER A 39 1.55 0.14 3.88
C SER A 39 3.07 0.15 3.67
N ARG A 40 3.55 1.13 2.90
CA ARG A 40 4.97 1.32 2.64
C ARG A 40 5.58 2.03 3.84
N GLU A 41 6.63 1.46 4.42
CA GLU A 41 7.36 2.10 5.51
C GLU A 41 8.30 3.17 4.94
N TYR A 42 8.24 4.35 5.54
CA TYR A 42 9.10 5.47 5.26
C TYR A 42 10.16 5.58 6.34
N MET A 43 11.33 6.09 5.99
CA MET A 43 12.40 6.38 6.94
C MET A 43 12.75 7.85 6.84
N ASP A 44 12.91 8.48 8.00
CA ASP A 44 13.48 9.81 8.08
C ASP A 44 14.97 9.75 7.73
N LYS A 45 15.40 10.55 6.74
CA LYS A 45 16.80 10.56 6.28
C LYS A 45 17.81 11.04 7.33
N ASP A 46 17.36 11.80 8.32
CA ASP A 46 18.22 12.45 9.31
C ASP A 46 18.29 11.63 10.60
N THR A 47 17.18 11.00 11.01
CA THR A 47 17.13 10.20 12.26
C THR A 47 17.16 8.68 12.05
N GLY A 48 16.81 8.20 10.86
CA GLY A 48 16.65 6.77 10.58
C GLY A 48 15.38 6.15 11.18
N GLU A 49 14.50 6.96 11.78
CA GLU A 49 13.24 6.47 12.36
C GLU A 49 12.24 6.06 11.26
N LEU A 50 11.52 4.96 11.51
CA LEU A 50 10.53 4.41 10.60
C LEU A 50 9.11 4.94 10.89
N PHE A 51 8.39 5.26 9.83
CA PHE A 51 7.03 5.77 9.85
C PHE A 51 6.15 4.98 8.88
N LYS A 52 4.91 4.68 9.28
CA LYS A 52 3.89 4.20 8.37
C LYS A 52 3.13 5.41 7.84
N VAL A 53 3.29 5.68 6.55
CA VAL A 53 2.59 6.77 5.87
C VAL A 53 1.57 6.16 4.93
N GLU A 54 0.32 6.57 5.07
CA GLU A 54 -0.73 6.21 4.13
C GLU A 54 -0.53 7.02 2.85
N LEU A 55 -0.29 6.33 1.74
CA LEU A 55 -0.07 6.97 0.46
C LEU A 55 -1.39 7.51 -0.07
N VAL A 56 -1.50 8.84 -0.22
CA VAL A 56 -2.63 9.43 -0.90
C VAL A 56 -2.44 9.22 -2.41
N PRO A 57 -3.43 8.65 -3.13
CA PRO A 57 -3.34 8.47 -4.58
C PRO A 57 -3.03 9.79 -5.29
N GLY A 58 -1.93 9.82 -6.05
CA GLY A 58 -1.47 11.01 -6.79
C GLY A 58 -0.28 11.74 -6.16
N GLU A 59 0.07 11.41 -4.91
CA GLU A 59 1.24 11.98 -4.24
C GLU A 59 2.53 11.32 -4.77
N LYS A 60 3.24 12.02 -5.65
CA LYS A 60 4.48 11.53 -6.31
C LYS A 60 5.75 12.25 -5.86
N SER A 61 5.64 13.20 -4.93
CA SER A 61 6.78 13.98 -4.45
C SER A 61 7.36 13.34 -3.21
N PHE A 62 8.47 12.61 -3.37
CA PHE A 62 9.39 12.37 -2.25
C PHE A 62 10.39 13.54 -2.19
N PRO A 63 10.80 13.96 -0.99
CA PRO A 63 10.43 13.45 0.33
C PRO A 63 8.98 13.76 0.74
N ALA A 64 8.41 12.95 1.62
CA ALA A 64 7.14 13.19 2.29
C ALA A 64 7.34 13.92 3.63
N LYS A 65 6.25 14.49 4.17
CA LYS A 65 6.26 15.25 5.41
C LYS A 65 6.39 14.34 6.64
N ASN A 66 7.36 14.58 7.51
CA ASN A 66 7.50 13.92 8.79
C ASN A 66 6.40 14.41 9.75
N PRO A 67 5.57 13.51 10.33
CA PRO A 67 4.49 13.91 11.22
C PRO A 67 4.96 14.48 12.57
N LYS A 68 6.19 14.21 13.00
CA LYS A 68 6.77 14.72 14.25
C LYS A 68 7.36 16.12 14.09
N THR A 69 8.12 16.35 13.01
CA THR A 69 8.87 17.61 12.81
C THR A 69 8.16 18.56 11.85
N GLY A 70 7.30 18.03 10.97
CA GLY A 70 6.66 18.78 9.90
C GLY A 70 7.58 19.05 8.69
N GLU A 71 8.80 18.52 8.70
CA GLU A 71 9.79 18.70 7.64
C GLU A 71 9.65 17.65 6.54
N MET A 72 10.16 17.96 5.34
CA MET A 72 10.12 17.04 4.20
C MET A 72 11.35 16.12 4.23
N THR A 73 11.35 15.12 5.12
CA THR A 73 12.50 14.23 5.38
C THR A 73 12.18 12.75 5.21
N LEU A 74 10.92 12.37 4.97
CA LEU A 74 10.53 10.97 4.86
C LEU A 74 10.72 10.43 3.44
N TYR A 75 11.46 9.33 3.33
CA TYR A 75 11.66 8.63 2.07
C TYR A 75 11.16 7.19 2.16
N PRO A 76 10.63 6.62 1.06
CA PRO A 76 10.23 5.22 1.06
C PRO A 76 11.46 4.34 1.24
N THR A 77 11.28 3.25 1.97
CA THR A 77 12.34 2.28 2.24
C THR A 77 12.22 1.04 1.37
N GLU A 78 13.37 0.47 1.04
CA GLU A 78 13.50 -0.88 0.51
C GLU A 78 14.03 -1.83 1.56
N ILE A 79 13.69 -3.10 1.42
CA ILE A 79 14.08 -4.17 2.34
C ILE A 79 15.33 -4.88 1.78
N CYS A 80 16.39 -4.97 2.57
CA CYS A 80 17.51 -5.86 2.27
C CYS A 80 17.17 -7.30 2.70
N PHE A 81 16.84 -8.16 1.72
CA PHE A 81 16.41 -9.55 1.94
C PHE A 81 17.55 -10.57 2.09
N LYS A 82 18.82 -10.15 2.10
CA LYS A 82 19.93 -11.12 2.20
C LYS A 82 19.92 -11.77 3.60
N ASN A 83 19.92 -13.11 3.64
CA ASN A 83 19.86 -13.89 4.90
C ASN A 83 20.98 -13.53 5.90
N GLU A 84 22.12 -13.05 5.39
CA GLU A 84 23.25 -12.56 6.19
C GLU A 84 22.92 -11.32 7.03
N CYS A 85 21.86 -10.58 6.68
CA CYS A 85 21.41 -9.41 7.42
C CYS A 85 20.53 -9.75 8.65
N GLY A 86 20.24 -11.03 8.89
CA GLY A 86 19.59 -11.55 10.09
C GLY A 86 18.44 -12.55 9.80
N ASN A 87 18.25 -13.52 10.70
CA ASN A 87 17.23 -14.58 10.61
C ASN A 87 15.77 -14.05 10.53
N SER A 88 15.53 -12.79 10.87
CA SER A 88 14.21 -12.16 10.91
C SER A 88 13.87 -11.35 9.65
N GLY A 89 14.80 -11.21 8.72
CA GLY A 89 14.60 -10.50 7.46
C GLY A 89 14.68 -8.96 7.59
N GLY A 90 15.42 -8.37 6.65
CA GLY A 90 15.04 -7.07 6.13
C GLY A 90 15.56 -5.84 6.85
N THR A 91 16.85 -5.52 6.72
CA THR A 91 17.29 -4.16 7.05
C THR A 91 16.64 -3.18 6.09
N ARG A 92 15.86 -2.24 6.64
CA ARG A 92 15.26 -1.14 5.87
C ARG A 92 16.33 -0.13 5.49
N VAL A 93 16.35 0.27 4.23
CA VAL A 93 17.28 1.28 3.72
C VAL A 93 16.57 2.24 2.78
N ILE A 94 16.99 3.50 2.77
CA ILE A 94 16.60 4.47 1.76
C ILE A 94 17.52 4.29 0.56
N LEU A 95 16.96 4.22 -0.65
CA LEU A 95 17.78 4.14 -1.86
C LEU A 95 18.54 5.44 -2.11
N ASN A 96 19.81 5.33 -2.49
CA ASN A 96 20.65 6.46 -2.88
C ASN A 96 20.04 7.27 -4.04
N THR A 97 19.33 6.62 -4.95
CA THR A 97 18.61 7.29 -6.06
C THR A 97 17.55 8.27 -5.57
N LEU A 98 16.89 7.97 -4.45
CA LEU A 98 15.90 8.86 -3.84
C LEU A 98 16.55 10.04 -3.11
N LEU A 99 17.79 9.84 -2.62
CA LEU A 99 18.59 10.87 -1.96
C LEU A 99 19.43 11.71 -2.95
N GLY A 100 19.31 11.46 -4.26
CA GLY A 100 20.13 12.13 -5.27
C GLY A 100 21.63 11.78 -5.20
N LYS A 101 22.00 10.69 -4.51
CA LYS A 101 23.39 10.24 -4.38
C LYS A 101 23.76 9.31 -5.54
N PRO A 102 24.97 9.45 -6.13
CA PRO A 102 25.42 8.55 -7.17
C PRO A 102 25.75 7.16 -6.59
N GLY A 103 25.59 6.12 -7.42
CA GLY A 103 26.01 4.75 -7.10
C GLY A 103 24.92 3.86 -6.49
N PRO A 104 25.23 2.56 -6.30
CA PRO A 104 24.28 1.60 -5.76
C PRO A 104 24.02 1.86 -4.27
N THR A 105 22.86 1.43 -3.79
CA THR A 105 22.56 1.41 -2.35
C THR A 105 23.09 0.12 -1.78
N LEU A 106 23.95 0.20 -0.76
CA LEU A 106 24.46 -0.97 -0.04
C LEU A 106 23.79 -1.06 1.33
N CYS A 107 23.48 -2.28 1.74
CA CYS A 107 22.94 -2.52 3.06
C CYS A 107 24.02 -2.28 4.13
N PRO A 108 23.76 -1.45 5.15
CA PRO A 108 24.76 -1.15 6.18
C PRO A 108 25.10 -2.36 7.08
N LYS A 109 24.26 -3.41 7.11
CA LYS A 109 24.51 -4.60 7.93
C LYS A 109 25.37 -5.66 7.23
N CYS A 110 25.04 -6.01 5.99
CA CYS A 110 25.69 -7.12 5.27
C CYS A 110 26.37 -6.70 3.95
N GLY A 111 26.39 -5.41 3.61
CA GLY A 111 27.06 -4.90 2.39
C GLY A 111 26.37 -5.30 1.08
N ALA A 112 25.22 -5.97 1.15
CA ALA A 112 24.48 -6.42 -0.02
C ALA A 112 23.93 -5.24 -0.83
N LEU A 113 23.88 -5.39 -2.15
CA LEU A 113 23.24 -4.42 -3.03
C LEU A 113 21.72 -4.45 -2.81
N VAL A 114 21.14 -3.27 -2.61
CA VAL A 114 19.69 -3.08 -2.47
C VAL A 114 19.18 -2.27 -3.67
N SER A 115 18.14 -2.78 -4.31
CA SER A 115 17.47 -2.15 -5.45
C SER A 115 15.96 -2.14 -5.22
N SER A 116 15.26 -1.17 -5.83
CA SER A 116 13.79 -1.22 -5.94
C SER A 116 13.43 -2.51 -6.68
N ARG A 117 12.54 -3.31 -6.10
CA ARG A 117 11.82 -4.32 -6.89
C ARG A 117 10.77 -3.66 -7.78
#